data_AF-Q581Q8-F1
#
_entry.id   AF-Q581Q8-F1
#
_cell.length_a   1.000
_cell.length_b   1.000
_cell.length_c   1.000
_cell.angle_alpha   90.00
_cell.angle_beta   90.00
_cell.angle_gamma   90.00
#
_symmetry.space_group_name_H-M   'P 1'
#
loop_
_entity.id
_entity.type
_entity.pdbx_description
1 polymer ?
#
loop_
_entity_poly.entity_id
_entity_poly.type
_entity_poly.pdbx_seq_one_letter_code
_entity_poly.pdbx_strand_id
1 'polypeptide(L)'
;MDTECLRARHSECIDLASVQLRRQLMDSGIPFTEAEIAALPARFVELLISRLEMFRQREVETRAAVDKCRRETEVEEMRFEQLREATERVQGEKRIISSKISAAVSEYMREDKLEKEKQRERHNELQEVFRQVEKKEAEHRREIIEMERLRKMLKKVTK
;
A
#
# COMPACT_ATOMS: atom_id res chain seq x y z
N MET A 1 -54.89 57.96 44.99
CA MET A 1 -53.55 57.37 44.80
C MET A 1 -53.67 56.42 43.64
N ASP A 2 -53.17 56.86 42.49
CA ASP A 2 -53.56 56.41 41.16
C ASP A 2 -53.15 54.97 40.87
N THR A 3 -54.13 54.07 40.77
CA THR A 3 -53.96 52.72 40.24
C THR A 3 -53.52 52.75 38.77
N GLU A 4 -53.79 53.85 38.06
CA GLU A 4 -53.28 54.10 36.70
C GLU A 4 -51.78 54.43 36.69
N CYS A 5 -51.24 55.20 37.64
CA CYS A 5 -49.79 55.37 37.76
C CYS A 5 -49.09 54.06 38.10
N LEU A 6 -49.70 53.19 38.91
CA LEU A 6 -49.15 51.86 39.19
C LEU A 6 -49.21 50.97 37.95
N ARG A 7 -50.31 50.94 37.19
CA ARG A 7 -50.39 50.22 35.91
C ARG A 7 -49.40 50.75 34.87
N ALA A 8 -49.27 52.07 34.74
CA ALA A 8 -48.33 52.71 33.81
C ALA A 8 -46.88 52.37 34.19
N ARG A 9 -46.52 52.45 35.48
CA ARG A 9 -45.20 52.05 35.97
C ARG A 9 -44.93 50.55 35.80
N HIS A 10 -45.95 49.70 35.94
CA HIS A 10 -45.83 48.27 35.63
C HIS A 10 -45.78 47.98 34.12
N SER A 11 -46.31 48.87 33.27
CA SER A 11 -46.20 48.74 31.81
C SER A 11 -44.83 49.18 31.25
N GLU A 12 -44.11 50.05 31.97
CA GLU A 12 -42.83 50.60 31.52
C GLU A 12 -41.60 49.77 31.91
N CYS A 13 -41.69 48.96 32.97
CA CYS A 13 -40.59 48.06 33.34
C CYS A 13 -40.73 46.71 32.62
N ILE A 14 -40.57 46.71 31.30
CA ILE A 14 -40.29 45.48 30.56
C ILE A 14 -38.92 44.98 31.05
N ASP A 15 -38.91 43.89 31.82
CA ASP A 15 -37.65 43.22 32.17
C ASP A 15 -37.00 42.70 30.89
N LEU A 16 -35.89 43.34 30.49
CA LEU A 16 -35.13 42.99 29.30
C LEU A 16 -34.64 41.55 29.37
N ALA A 17 -34.34 41.03 30.57
CA ALA A 17 -33.96 39.63 30.76
C ALA A 17 -35.11 38.69 30.39
N SER A 18 -36.35 38.99 30.80
CA SER A 18 -37.51 38.18 30.41
C SER A 18 -37.77 38.22 28.90
N VAL A 19 -37.49 39.33 28.22
CA VAL A 19 -37.57 39.42 26.75
C VAL A 19 -36.47 38.59 26.09
N GLN A 20 -35.24 38.65 26.60
CA GLN A 20 -34.12 37.86 26.09
C GLN A 20 -34.37 36.35 26.28
N LEU A 21 -34.86 35.93 27.44
CA LEU A 21 -35.19 34.53 27.71
C LEU A 21 -36.29 34.04 26.76
N ARG A 22 -37.38 34.83 26.56
CA ARG A 22 -38.43 34.52 25.57
C ARG A 22 -37.85 34.25 24.20
N ARG A 23 -36.99 35.16 23.72
CA ARG A 23 -36.35 35.03 22.42
C ARG A 23 -35.47 33.78 22.33
N GLN A 24 -34.66 33.49 23.35
CA GLN A 24 -33.80 32.30 23.36
C GLN A 24 -34.61 31.00 23.39
N LEU A 25 -35.69 30.93 24.16
CA LEU A 25 -36.56 29.76 24.20
C LEU A 25 -37.27 29.55 22.85
N MET A 26 -37.73 30.63 22.20
CA MET A 26 -38.28 30.57 20.84
C MET A 26 -37.24 30.07 19.83
N ASP A 27 -36.03 30.64 19.83
CA ASP A 27 -34.95 30.26 18.90
C ASP A 27 -34.52 28.80 19.10
N SER A 28 -34.63 28.28 20.33
CA SER A 28 -34.35 26.88 20.68
C SER A 28 -35.55 25.94 20.50
N GLY A 29 -36.73 26.45 20.12
CA GLY A 29 -37.95 25.64 19.98
C GLY A 29 -38.46 25.05 21.30
N ILE A 30 -38.09 25.63 22.44
CA ILE A 30 -38.54 25.17 23.76
C ILE A 30 -39.93 25.78 24.01
N PRO A 31 -40.98 24.97 24.23
CA PRO A 31 -42.30 25.50 24.51
C PRO A 31 -42.31 26.21 25.86
N PHE A 32 -42.97 27.37 25.90
CA PHE A 32 -43.22 28.14 27.12
C PHE A 32 -44.55 28.87 27.03
N THR A 33 -45.08 29.28 28.17
CA THR A 33 -46.20 30.21 28.28
C THR A 33 -45.71 31.56 28.77
N GLU A 34 -46.36 32.65 28.33
CA GLU A 34 -46.03 34.01 28.78
C GLU A 34 -46.14 34.16 30.32
N ALA A 35 -47.06 33.43 30.94
CA ALA A 35 -47.26 33.42 32.39
C ALA A 35 -46.10 32.76 33.15
N GLU A 36 -45.54 31.66 32.62
CA GLU A 36 -44.37 30.99 33.22
C GLU A 36 -43.17 31.93 33.29
N ILE A 37 -42.93 32.71 32.23
CA ILE A 37 -41.79 33.63 32.18
C ILE A 37 -42.01 34.84 33.09
N ALA A 38 -43.21 35.40 33.10
CA ALA A 38 -43.55 36.54 33.96
C ALA A 38 -43.48 36.22 35.46
N ALA A 39 -43.65 34.95 35.84
CA ALA A 39 -43.59 34.49 37.23
C ALA A 39 -42.15 34.22 37.73
N LEU A 40 -41.15 34.18 36.85
CA LEU A 40 -39.78 33.88 37.24
C LEU A 40 -39.12 35.08 37.93
N PRO A 41 -38.43 34.88 39.07
CA PRO A 41 -37.62 35.95 39.65
C PRO A 41 -36.46 36.31 38.70
N ALA A 42 -36.12 37.59 38.57
CA ALA A 42 -35.09 38.10 37.65
C ALA A 42 -33.76 37.31 37.71
N ARG A 43 -33.29 36.95 38.91
CA ARG A 43 -32.07 36.14 39.10
C ARG A 43 -32.15 34.74 38.46
N PHE A 44 -33.34 34.13 38.47
CA PHE A 44 -33.55 32.84 37.82
C PHE A 44 -33.60 33.00 36.29
N VAL A 45 -34.17 34.10 35.79
CA VAL A 45 -34.16 34.43 34.36
C VAL A 45 -32.72 34.56 33.85
N GLU A 46 -31.87 35.33 34.55
CA GLU A 46 -30.45 35.47 34.23
C GLU A 46 -29.71 34.13 34.25
N LEU A 47 -29.97 33.27 35.25
CA LEU A 47 -29.38 31.94 35.35
C LEU A 47 -29.80 31.04 34.17
N LEU A 48 -31.07 31.09 33.76
CA LEU A 48 -31.59 30.32 32.63
C LEU A 48 -30.97 30.77 31.32
N ILE A 49 -30.86 32.08 31.09
CA ILE A 49 -30.17 32.66 29.92
C ILE A 49 -28.73 32.16 29.86
N SER A 50 -27.99 32.33 30.96
CA SER A 50 -26.58 31.88 31.04
C SER A 50 -26.45 30.38 30.77
N ARG A 51 -27.38 29.57 31.29
CA ARG A 51 -27.36 28.12 31.10
C ARG A 51 -27.69 27.71 29.67
N LEU A 52 -28.66 28.36 29.02
CA LEU A 52 -29.00 28.15 27.62
C LEU A 52 -27.82 28.51 26.71
N GLU A 53 -27.15 29.63 26.99
CA GLU A 53 -25.95 30.03 26.26
C GLU A 53 -24.82 29.01 26.40
N MET A 54 -24.56 28.50 27.62
CA MET A 54 -23.57 27.43 27.81
C MET A 54 -23.93 26.15 27.04
N PHE A 55 -25.21 25.75 27.02
CA PHE A 55 -25.62 24.58 26.26
C PHE A 55 -25.47 24.78 24.75
N ARG A 56 -25.82 25.96 24.24
CA ARG A 56 -25.62 26.32 22.83
C ARG A 56 -24.14 26.30 22.45
N GLN A 57 -23.27 26.84 23.29
CA GLN A 57 -21.81 26.78 23.07
C GLN A 57 -21.30 25.34 23.04
N ARG A 58 -21.67 24.52 24.01
CA ARG A 58 -21.30 23.09 24.05
C ARG A 58 -21.83 22.31 22.86
N GLU A 59 -23.03 22.61 22.39
CA GLU A 59 -23.59 21.99 21.20
C GLU A 59 -22.77 22.34 19.95
N VAL A 60 -22.40 23.61 19.79
CA VAL A 60 -21.53 24.05 18.69
C VAL A 60 -20.17 23.35 18.75
N GLU A 61 -19.54 23.30 19.92
CA GLU A 61 -18.26 22.60 20.12
C GLU A 61 -18.37 21.11 19.82
N THR A 62 -19.44 20.46 20.27
CA THR A 62 -19.66 19.02 20.05
C THR A 62 -19.91 18.74 18.57
N ARG A 63 -20.71 19.55 17.88
CA ARG A 63 -20.93 19.42 16.43
C ARG A 63 -19.61 19.61 15.66
N ALA A 64 -18.83 20.63 16.02
CA ALA A 64 -17.52 20.84 15.42
C ALA A 64 -16.55 19.67 15.67
N ALA A 65 -16.56 19.08 16.87
CA ALA A 65 -15.76 17.90 17.18
C ALA A 65 -16.21 16.66 16.39
N VAL A 66 -17.51 16.43 16.27
CA VAL A 66 -18.07 15.33 15.46
C VAL A 66 -17.71 15.50 13.99
N ASP A 67 -17.86 16.71 13.44
CA ASP A 67 -17.49 17.02 12.05
C ASP A 67 -16.00 16.83 11.81
N LYS A 68 -15.15 17.21 12.77
CA LYS A 68 -13.71 16.96 12.71
C LYS A 68 -13.40 15.46 12.71
N CYS A 69 -13.97 14.69 13.63
CA CYS A 69 -13.78 13.24 13.69
C CYS A 69 -14.23 12.57 12.39
N ARG A 70 -15.36 12.98 11.81
CA ARG A 70 -15.85 12.45 10.52
C ARG A 70 -14.87 12.69 9.37
N ARG A 71 -14.33 13.91 9.27
CA ARG A 71 -13.31 14.23 8.26
C ARG A 71 -12.03 13.44 8.46
N GLU A 72 -11.61 13.26 9.71
CA GLU A 72 -10.43 12.45 10.04
C GLU A 72 -10.65 10.98 9.66
N THR A 73 -11.83 10.41 9.96
CA THR A 73 -12.15 9.03 9.55
C THR A 73 -12.21 8.88 8.04
N GLU A 74 -12.81 9.81 7.30
CA GLU A 74 -12.85 9.78 5.84
C GLU A 74 -11.44 9.83 5.22
N VAL A 75 -10.55 10.66 5.77
CA VAL A 75 -9.15 10.75 5.32
C VAL A 75 -8.39 9.45 5.60
N GLU A 76 -8.57 8.86 6.78
CA GLU A 76 -7.92 7.59 7.12
C GLU A 76 -8.47 6.42 6.30
N GLU A 77 -9.77 6.39 5.99
CA GLU A 77 -10.36 5.40 5.09
C GLU A 77 -9.77 5.50 3.68
N MET A 78 -9.68 6.71 3.11
CA MET A 78 -9.02 6.91 1.80
C MET A 78 -7.55 6.47 1.82
N ARG A 79 -6.81 6.77 2.89
CA ARG A 79 -5.41 6.33 3.05
C ARG A 79 -5.31 4.81 3.11
N PHE A 80 -6.22 4.16 3.86
CA PHE A 80 -6.26 2.72 3.97
C PHE A 80 -6.55 2.05 2.62
N GLU A 81 -7.50 2.58 1.84
CA GLU A 81 -7.81 2.09 0.49
C GLU A 81 -6.59 2.22 -0.44
N GLN A 82 -5.91 3.37 -0.44
CA GLN A 82 -4.69 3.57 -1.22
C GLN A 82 -3.57 2.58 -0.84
N LEU A 83 -3.38 2.33 0.46
CA LEU A 83 -2.40 1.35 0.94
C LEU A 83 -2.77 -0.08 0.54
N ARG A 84 -4.07 -0.41 0.55
CA ARG A 84 -4.56 -1.69 0.08
C ARG A 84 -4.30 -1.89 -1.42
N GLU A 85 -4.64 -0.90 -2.25
CA GLU A 85 -4.37 -0.95 -3.70
C GLU A 85 -2.87 -1.04 -4.00
N ALA A 86 -2.04 -0.29 -3.27
CA ALA A 86 -0.58 -0.38 -3.40
C ALA A 86 -0.07 -1.79 -3.02
N THR A 87 -0.61 -2.38 -1.96
CA THR A 87 -0.26 -3.73 -1.52
C THR A 87 -0.66 -4.78 -2.55
N GLU A 88 -1.88 -4.68 -3.11
CA GLU A 88 -2.37 -5.57 -4.16
C GLU A 88 -1.50 -5.50 -5.43
N ARG A 89 -1.08 -4.28 -5.84
CA ARG A 89 -0.13 -4.08 -6.94
C ARG A 89 1.21 -4.75 -6.68
N VAL A 90 1.82 -4.52 -5.51
CA VAL A 90 3.10 -5.13 -5.13
C VAL A 90 3.00 -6.65 -5.07
N GLN A 91 1.87 -7.20 -4.60
CA GLN A 91 1.64 -8.65 -4.63
C GLN A 91 1.55 -9.20 -6.06
N GLY A 92 0.90 -8.47 -6.97
CA GLY A 92 0.87 -8.80 -8.40
C GLY A 92 2.27 -8.81 -9.01
N GLU A 93 3.06 -7.76 -8.79
CA GLU A 93 4.44 -7.65 -9.26
C GLU A 93 5.33 -8.77 -8.69
N LYS A 94 5.19 -9.08 -7.40
CA LYS A 94 5.90 -10.19 -6.75
C LYS A 94 5.62 -11.52 -7.45
N ARG A 95 4.36 -11.80 -7.81
CA ARG A 95 3.99 -13.03 -8.54
C ARG A 95 4.65 -13.08 -9.92
N ILE A 96 4.65 -11.96 -10.65
CA ILE A 96 5.29 -11.86 -11.97
C ILE A 96 6.81 -12.10 -11.86
N ILE A 97 7.47 -11.42 -10.93
CA ILE A 97 8.92 -11.56 -10.71
C ILE A 97 9.25 -12.99 -10.29
N SER A 98 8.48 -13.57 -9.37
CA SER A 98 8.66 -14.95 -8.94
C SER A 98 8.54 -15.92 -10.12
N SER A 99 7.53 -15.75 -10.98
CA SER A 99 7.35 -16.57 -12.18
C SER A 99 8.52 -16.43 -13.16
N LYS A 100 9.00 -15.20 -13.41
CA LYS A 100 10.17 -14.95 -14.26
C LYS A 100 11.44 -15.60 -13.72
N ILE A 101 11.68 -15.50 -12.41
CA ILE A 101 12.83 -16.13 -11.75
C ILE A 101 12.73 -17.66 -11.90
N SER A 102 11.57 -18.25 -11.62
CA SER A 102 11.38 -19.69 -11.77
C SER A 102 11.58 -20.17 -13.22
N ALA A 103 11.11 -19.40 -14.20
CA ALA A 103 11.32 -19.69 -15.62
C ALA A 103 12.81 -19.61 -15.99
N ALA A 104 13.49 -18.53 -15.61
CA ALA A 104 14.92 -18.33 -15.89
C ALA A 104 15.80 -19.42 -15.24
N VAL A 105 15.50 -19.82 -14.00
CA VAL A 105 16.21 -20.92 -13.34
C VAL A 105 15.96 -22.24 -14.07
N SER A 106 14.73 -22.50 -14.50
CA SER A 106 14.41 -23.73 -15.24
C SER A 106 15.11 -23.79 -16.60
N GLU A 107 15.19 -22.65 -17.30
CA GLU A 107 15.91 -22.49 -18.56
C GLU A 107 17.42 -22.70 -18.36
N TYR A 108 18.03 -22.02 -17.38
CA TYR A 108 19.44 -22.20 -17.04
C TYR A 108 19.76 -23.67 -16.72
N MET A 109 18.91 -24.34 -15.93
CA MET A 109 19.10 -25.75 -15.60
C MET A 109 18.97 -26.67 -16.83
N ARG A 110 18.18 -26.28 -17.83
CA ARG A 110 18.06 -27.01 -19.10
C ARG A 110 19.30 -26.78 -19.96
N GLU A 111 19.79 -25.55 -20.05
CA GLU A 111 21.00 -25.20 -20.80
C GLU A 111 22.24 -25.86 -20.20
N ASP A 112 22.40 -25.86 -18.87
CA ASP A 112 23.51 -26.52 -18.18
C ASP A 112 23.53 -28.03 -18.45
N LYS A 113 22.36 -28.69 -18.47
CA LYS A 113 22.25 -30.10 -18.85
C LYS A 113 22.68 -30.34 -20.30
N LEU A 114 22.18 -29.53 -21.23
CA LEU A 114 22.54 -29.62 -22.64
C LEU A 114 24.05 -29.40 -22.86
N GLU A 115 24.64 -28.42 -22.17
CA GLU A 115 26.07 -28.14 -22.29
C GLU A 115 26.92 -29.30 -21.74
N LYS A 116 26.49 -29.94 -20.64
CA LYS A 116 27.14 -31.15 -20.12
C LYS A 116 27.05 -32.32 -21.09
N GLU A 117 25.92 -32.50 -21.77
CA GLU A 117 25.76 -33.51 -22.82
C GLU A 117 26.71 -33.23 -24.00
N LYS A 118 26.75 -31.99 -24.50
CA LYS A 118 27.69 -31.56 -25.54
C LYS A 118 29.16 -31.72 -25.14
N GLN A 119 29.50 -31.47 -23.87
CA GLN A 119 30.85 -31.68 -23.37
C GLN A 119 31.23 -33.17 -23.38
N ARG A 120 30.30 -34.07 -23.02
CA ARG A 120 30.51 -35.52 -23.09
C ARG A 120 30.68 -36.00 -24.53
N GLU A 121 29.84 -35.52 -25.44
CA GLU A 121 29.95 -35.85 -26.86
C GLU A 121 31.30 -35.41 -27.44
N ARG A 122 31.69 -34.15 -27.24
CA ARG A 122 33.00 -33.63 -27.65
C ARG A 122 34.16 -34.43 -27.05
N HIS A 123 34.05 -34.83 -25.78
CA HIS A 123 35.09 -35.64 -25.14
C HIS A 123 35.23 -37.02 -25.82
N ASN A 124 34.10 -37.67 -26.14
CA ASN A 124 34.10 -38.95 -26.84
C ASN A 124 34.68 -38.83 -28.27
N GLU A 125 34.31 -37.77 -29.00
CA GLU A 125 34.87 -37.48 -30.31
C GLU A 125 36.39 -37.28 -30.26
N LEU A 126 36.87 -36.51 -29.28
CA LEU A 126 38.31 -36.31 -29.08
C LEU A 126 39.03 -37.61 -28.76
N GLN A 127 38.47 -38.47 -27.89
CA GLN A 127 39.05 -39.78 -27.60
C GLN A 127 39.15 -40.66 -28.85
N GLU A 128 38.14 -40.65 -29.70
CA GLU A 128 38.15 -41.42 -30.95
C GLU A 128 39.20 -40.88 -31.92
N VAL A 129 39.34 -39.56 -32.05
CA VAL A 129 40.43 -38.95 -32.83
C VAL A 129 41.79 -39.37 -32.30
N PHE A 130 42.02 -39.34 -30.98
CA PHE A 130 43.28 -39.78 -30.39
C PHE A 130 43.59 -41.25 -30.71
N ARG A 131 42.59 -42.14 -30.62
CA ARG A 131 42.75 -43.55 -31.02
C ARG A 131 43.12 -43.72 -32.49
N GLN A 132 42.51 -42.92 -33.38
CA GLN A 132 42.82 -42.96 -34.80
C GLN A 132 44.23 -42.46 -35.09
N VAL A 133 44.68 -41.40 -34.40
CA VAL A 133 46.05 -40.89 -34.49
C VAL A 133 47.04 -41.95 -34.02
N GLU A 134 46.85 -42.55 -32.85
CA GLU A 134 47.73 -43.61 -32.33
C GLU A 134 47.84 -44.81 -33.28
N LYS A 135 46.71 -45.21 -33.87
CA LYS A 135 46.67 -46.28 -34.88
C LYS A 135 47.46 -45.89 -36.13
N LYS A 136 47.27 -44.68 -36.65
CA LYS A 136 47.98 -44.17 -37.83
C LYS A 136 49.49 -44.00 -37.58
N GLU A 137 49.90 -43.55 -36.41
CA GLU A 137 51.31 -43.51 -36.03
C GLU A 137 51.92 -44.90 -35.95
N ALA A 138 51.20 -45.89 -35.42
CA ALA A 138 51.67 -47.28 -35.39
C ALA A 138 51.81 -47.87 -36.80
N GLU A 139 50.85 -47.61 -37.70
CA GLU A 139 50.93 -47.97 -39.13
C GLU A 139 52.15 -47.31 -39.79
N HIS A 140 52.34 -46.00 -39.59
CA HIS A 140 53.46 -45.26 -40.15
C HIS A 140 54.82 -45.78 -39.65
N ARG A 141 54.93 -46.10 -38.35
CA ARG A 141 56.14 -46.73 -37.79
C ARG A 141 56.47 -48.07 -38.47
N ARG A 142 55.46 -48.89 -38.79
CA ARG A 142 55.66 -50.15 -39.53
C ARG A 142 56.10 -49.89 -40.97
N GLU A 143 55.50 -48.92 -41.64
CA GLU A 143 55.87 -48.52 -43.01
C GLU A 143 57.33 -48.05 -43.10
N ILE A 144 57.79 -47.25 -42.12
CA ILE A 144 59.19 -46.80 -42.05
C ILE A 144 60.13 -48.01 -41.97
N ILE A 145 59.85 -48.97 -41.07
CA ILE A 145 60.67 -50.18 -40.89
C ILE A 145 60.72 -51.01 -42.19
N GLU A 146 59.57 -51.19 -42.86
CA GLU A 146 59.51 -51.95 -44.11
C GLU A 146 60.23 -51.20 -45.26
N MET A 147 60.08 -49.88 -45.37
CA MET A 147 60.85 -49.09 -46.34
C MET A 147 62.36 -49.18 -46.11
N GLU A 148 62.82 -49.13 -44.86
CA GLU A 148 64.24 -49.31 -44.53
C GLU A 148 64.75 -50.69 -44.94
N ARG A 149 63.94 -51.73 -44.71
CA ARG A 149 64.23 -53.10 -45.15
C ARG A 149 64.32 -53.18 -46.68
N LEU A 150 63.35 -52.63 -47.41
CA LEU A 150 63.36 -52.58 -48.88
C LEU A 150 64.58 -51.80 -49.42
N ARG A 151 64.91 -50.64 -48.82
CA ARG A 151 66.12 -49.86 -49.16
C ARG A 151 67.40 -50.65 -48.96
N LYS A 152 67.51 -51.43 -47.87
CA LYS A 152 68.65 -52.31 -47.60
C LYS A 152 68.76 -53.42 -48.66
N MET A 153 67.64 -53.99 -49.11
CA MET A 153 67.64 -54.99 -50.18
C MET A 153 68.03 -54.38 -51.54
N LEU A 154 67.47 -53.23 -51.91
CA LEU A 154 67.84 -52.51 -53.14
C LEU A 154 69.35 -52.21 -53.20
N LYS A 155 69.94 -51.69 -52.11
CA LYS A 155 71.40 -51.45 -52.04
C LYS A 155 72.24 -52.71 -52.22
N LYS A 156 71.73 -53.90 -51.87
CA LYS A 156 72.41 -55.18 -52.11
C LYS A 156 72.29 -55.64 -53.56
N VAL A 157 71.25 -55.23 -54.28
CA VAL A 157 71.03 -55.60 -55.69
C VAL A 157 71.77 -54.66 -56.65
N THR A 158 71.96 -53.40 -56.28
CA THR A 158 72.67 -52.40 -57.10
C THR A 158 74.19 -52.36 -56.88
N LYS A 159 74.73 -53.14 -55.93
CA LYS A 159 76.17 -53.32 -55.72
C LYS A 159 76.61 -54.63 -56.37
#